data_AF-A0A9J5ZM88-F1
#
_entry.id   AF-A0A9J5ZM88-F1
#
_cell.length_a   1.000
_cell.length_b   1.000
_cell.length_c   1.000
_cell.angle_alpha   90.00
_cell.angle_beta   90.00
_cell.angle_gamma   90.00
#
_symmetry.space_group_name_H-M   'P 1'
#
loop_
_entity.id
_entity.type
_entity.pdbx_description
1 polymer ?
#
loop_
_entity_poly.entity_id
_entity_poly.type
_entity_poly.pdbx_seq_one_letter_code
_entity_poly.pdbx_strand_id
1 'polypeptide(L)'
;MSSFSNSSMASVDEGRYCRCGNEALLKTSWTQLNPGRRFFTCRISKKMSGCDYFLWYEDRHPPQAKGNVGLLKKVNAFDEKLKRARNIFILVSLYRVADVWNMEIKA
;
A
#
# COMPACT_ATOMS: atom_id res chain seq x y z
N MET A 1 2.34 -36.17 25.53
CA MET A 1 3.03 -34.91 25.19
C MET A 1 2.62 -34.51 23.78
N SER A 2 1.84 -33.45 23.62
CA SER A 2 1.42 -32.96 22.29
C SER A 2 2.54 -32.13 21.68
N SER A 3 3.16 -32.65 20.63
CA SER A 3 4.15 -31.94 19.82
C SER A 3 3.45 -30.86 18.99
N PHE A 4 3.45 -29.63 19.50
CA PHE A 4 3.08 -28.47 18.69
C PHE A 4 4.22 -28.21 17.69
N SER A 5 4.03 -28.67 16.45
CA SER A 5 4.92 -28.33 15.34
C SER A 5 4.88 -26.81 15.13
N ASN A 6 5.92 -26.11 15.60
CA ASN A 6 6.16 -24.69 15.33
C ASN A 6 6.59 -24.50 13.86
N SER A 7 5.69 -24.77 12.93
CA SER A 7 5.83 -24.50 11.49
C SER A 7 6.06 -23.01 11.20
N SER A 8 5.70 -22.13 12.13
CA SER A 8 5.82 -20.68 12.02
C SER A 8 7.25 -20.15 12.13
N MET A 9 8.20 -20.85 12.78
CA MET A 9 9.61 -20.42 12.84
C MET A 9 10.45 -20.88 11.64
N ALA A 10 10.05 -21.97 10.98
CA ALA A 10 10.82 -22.59 9.91
C ALA A 10 10.97 -21.69 8.67
N SER A 11 9.92 -20.95 8.28
CA SER A 11 9.93 -20.17 7.04
C SER A 11 10.86 -18.96 7.05
N VAL A 12 11.18 -18.40 8.22
CA VAL A 12 12.14 -17.28 8.35
C VAL A 12 13.58 -17.80 8.43
N ASP A 13 13.76 -19.02 8.94
CA ASP A 13 15.07 -19.64 9.08
C ASP A 13 15.59 -20.19 7.74
N GLU A 14 14.68 -20.71 6.91
CA GLU A 14 15.00 -21.35 5.62
C GLU A 14 15.62 -20.38 4.60
N GLY A 15 15.40 -19.08 4.77
CA GLY A 15 15.97 -18.04 3.93
C GLY A 15 17.34 -17.51 4.38
N ARG A 16 17.80 -17.86 5.58
CA ARG A 16 18.85 -17.12 6.29
C ARG A 16 20.24 -17.28 5.68
N TYR A 17 20.57 -18.42 5.07
CA TYR A 17 21.91 -18.70 4.55
C TYR A 17 21.87 -19.13 3.07
N CYS A 18 22.84 -18.64 2.30
CA CYS A 18 23.04 -19.09 0.92
C CYS A 18 23.95 -20.34 0.86
N ARG A 19 24.12 -20.92 -0.34
CA ARG A 19 25.01 -22.08 -0.57
C ARG A 19 26.50 -21.80 -0.31
N CYS A 20 26.90 -20.54 -0.21
CA CYS A 20 28.26 -20.16 0.19
C CYS A 20 28.45 -20.15 1.72
N GLY A 21 27.42 -20.49 2.51
CA GLY A 21 27.44 -20.44 3.99
C GLY A 21 27.29 -19.03 4.58
N ASN A 22 27.10 -18.01 3.75
CA ASN A 22 26.94 -16.63 4.19
C ASN A 22 25.46 -16.29 4.41
N GLU A 23 25.20 -15.31 5.29
CA GLU A 23 23.86 -14.79 5.48
C GLU A 23 23.32 -14.19 4.17
N ALA A 24 22.11 -14.60 3.80
CA ALA A 24 21.47 -14.16 2.57
C ALA A 24 20.97 -12.72 2.70
N LEU A 25 21.10 -11.96 1.62
CA LEU A 25 20.63 -10.59 1.54
C LEU A 25 19.16 -10.56 1.12
N LEU A 26 18.31 -9.90 1.92
CA LEU A 26 16.92 -9.62 1.55
C LEU A 26 16.85 -8.44 0.58
N LYS A 27 16.21 -8.62 -0.57
CA LYS A 27 15.99 -7.58 -1.60
C LYS A 27 14.51 -7.47 -1.97
N THR A 28 14.14 -6.35 -2.56
CA THR A 28 12.81 -6.09 -3.12
C THR A 28 12.87 -6.10 -4.65
N SER A 29 11.95 -6.81 -5.29
CA SER A 29 11.79 -6.78 -6.75
C SER A 29 11.10 -5.49 -7.20
N TRP A 30 11.67 -4.87 -8.22
CA TRP A 30 11.16 -3.68 -8.90
C TRP A 30 10.68 -3.97 -10.32
N THR A 31 10.53 -5.25 -10.65
CA THR A 31 10.04 -5.67 -11.97
C THR A 31 8.53 -5.47 -12.08
N GLN A 32 8.03 -5.19 -13.28
CA GLN A 32 6.60 -5.06 -13.55
C GLN A 32 5.80 -6.33 -13.19
N LEU A 33 6.41 -7.51 -13.32
CA LEU A 33 5.78 -8.79 -13.00
C LEU A 33 5.68 -9.07 -11.50
N ASN A 34 6.60 -8.52 -10.69
CA ASN A 34 6.66 -8.78 -9.25
C ASN A 34 6.99 -7.50 -8.48
N PRO A 35 6.18 -6.44 -8.56
CA PRO A 35 6.47 -5.17 -7.89
C PRO A 35 6.36 -5.35 -6.37
N GLY A 36 7.37 -4.92 -5.63
CA GLY A 36 7.36 -4.91 -4.16
C GLY A 36 7.54 -6.29 -3.50
N ARG A 37 7.58 -7.39 -4.25
CA ARG A 37 7.80 -8.73 -3.68
C ARG A 37 9.26 -8.88 -3.26
N ARG A 38 9.49 -9.35 -2.03
CA ARG A 38 10.83 -9.52 -1.47
C ARG A 38 11.39 -10.92 -1.70
N PHE A 39 12.70 -11.05 -1.78
CA PHE A 39 13.41 -12.31 -1.98
C PHE A 39 14.80 -12.27 -1.33
N PHE A 40 15.29 -13.42 -0.88
CA PHE A 40 16.66 -13.61 -0.43
C PHE A 40 17.59 -13.92 -1.60
N THR A 41 18.81 -13.43 -1.54
CA THR A 41 19.85 -13.72 -2.54
C THR A 41 21.24 -13.81 -1.90
N CYS A 42 22.20 -14.41 -2.61
CA CYS A 42 23.60 -14.39 -2.16
C CYS A 42 24.12 -12.96 -2.08
N ARG A 43 24.80 -12.62 -0.99
CA ARG A 43 25.49 -11.32 -0.86
C ARG A 43 26.65 -11.19 -1.83
N ILE A 44 27.36 -12.29 -2.12
CA ILE A 44 28.46 -12.31 -3.10
C ILE A 44 27.85 -12.34 -4.50
N SER A 45 28.28 -11.42 -5.37
CA SER A 45 27.79 -11.37 -6.74
C SER A 45 28.30 -12.56 -7.55
N LYS A 46 27.54 -13.01 -8.57
CA LYS A 46 27.99 -14.06 -9.50
C LYS A 46 29.33 -13.73 -10.18
N LYS A 47 29.61 -12.43 -10.44
CA LYS A 47 30.89 -11.96 -11.01
C LYS A 47 32.08 -12.20 -10.07
N MET A 48 31.82 -12.32 -8.78
CA MET A 48 32.81 -12.61 -7.73
C MET A 48 32.66 -14.04 -7.20
N SER A 49 32.24 -14.98 -8.05
CA SER A 49 32.06 -16.40 -7.71
C SER A 49 30.99 -16.69 -6.64
N GLY A 50 30.05 -15.77 -6.42
CA GLY A 50 28.91 -16.02 -5.55
C GLY A 50 27.92 -17.01 -6.16
N CYS A 51 27.28 -17.82 -5.32
CA CYS A 51 26.24 -18.76 -5.78
C CYS A 51 24.98 -18.03 -6.28
N ASP A 52 24.18 -18.73 -7.08
CA ASP A 52 22.89 -18.31 -7.61
C ASP A 52 21.72 -18.51 -6.63
N TYR A 53 21.97 -18.35 -5.33
CA TYR A 53 20.94 -18.49 -4.31
C TYR A 53 19.81 -17.47 -4.51
N PHE A 54 18.58 -17.98 -4.50
CA PHE A 54 17.34 -17.24 -4.64
C PHE A 54 16.23 -17.96 -3.88
N LEU A 55 15.53 -17.24 -3.01
CA LEU A 55 14.34 -17.74 -2.32
C LEU A 55 13.34 -16.60 -2.15
N TRP A 56 12.06 -16.83 -2.47
CA TRP A 56 11.03 -15.83 -2.22
C TRP A 56 10.85 -15.61 -0.71
N TYR A 57 10.71 -14.35 -0.31
CA TYR A 57 10.39 -14.02 1.07
C TYR A 57 8.88 -14.17 1.28
N GLU A 58 8.49 -15.10 2.13
CA GLU A 58 7.10 -15.27 2.54
C GLU A 58 6.81 -14.37 3.74
N ASP A 59 6.14 -13.26 3.47
CA ASP A 59 5.61 -12.38 4.50
C ASP A 59 4.57 -13.14 5.34
N ARG A 60 4.86 -13.42 6.62
CA ARG A 60 3.88 -14.02 7.55
C ARG A 60 2.59 -13.18 7.67
N HIS A 61 2.65 -11.92 7.24
CA HIS A 61 1.51 -11.04 7.05
C HIS A 61 1.71 -10.31 5.71
N PRO A 62 1.10 -10.75 4.59
CA PRO A 62 1.16 -9.97 3.36
C PRO A 62 0.67 -8.55 3.66
N PRO A 63 1.21 -7.50 3.00
CA PRO A 63 0.70 -6.15 3.17
C PRO A 63 -0.82 -6.20 3.00
N GLN A 64 -1.56 -5.79 4.03
CA GLN A 64 -3.02 -5.75 4.01
C GLN A 64 -3.52 -4.65 3.06
N ALA A 65 -3.15 -4.71 1.79
CA ALA A 65 -3.62 -3.79 0.75
C ALA A 65 -5.12 -3.96 0.48
N LYS A 66 -5.77 -4.98 1.05
CA LYS A 66 -7.19 -5.28 0.87
C LYS A 66 -8.11 -4.63 1.93
N GLY A 67 -7.58 -4.07 3.01
CA GLY A 67 -8.40 -3.53 4.11
C GLY A 67 -9.06 -2.18 3.83
N ASN A 68 -8.58 -1.44 2.84
CA ASN A 68 -8.75 0.01 2.83
C ASN A 68 -9.68 0.48 1.69
N VAL A 69 -10.03 -0.41 0.77
CA VAL A 69 -10.87 -0.09 -0.40
C VAL A 69 -12.26 0.39 0.06
N GLY A 70 -12.81 -0.22 1.12
CA GLY A 70 -14.07 0.21 1.72
C GLY A 70 -13.97 1.59 2.39
N LEU A 71 -12.84 1.87 3.05
CA LEU A 71 -12.60 3.17 3.68
C LEU A 71 -12.44 4.28 2.64
N LEU A 72 -11.67 4.02 1.57
CA LEU A 72 -11.47 4.98 0.48
C LEU A 72 -12.79 5.32 -0.23
N LYS A 73 -13.65 4.33 -0.47
CA LYS A 73 -15.01 4.56 -1.01
C LYS A 73 -15.85 5.46 -0.10
N LYS A 74 -15.78 5.26 1.22
CA LYS A 74 -16.49 6.11 2.19
C LYS A 74 -15.95 7.54 2.18
N VAL A 75 -14.63 7.73 2.22
CA VAL A 75 -13.98 9.05 2.16
C VAL A 75 -14.41 9.79 0.90
N ASN A 76 -14.28 9.16 -0.27
CA ASN A 76 -14.69 9.78 -1.55
C ASN A 76 -16.18 10.15 -1.56
N ALA A 77 -17.06 9.30 -0.99
CA ALA A 77 -18.48 9.60 -0.91
C ALA A 77 -18.79 10.78 0.04
N PHE A 78 -18.04 10.93 1.13
CA PHE A 78 -18.16 12.08 2.02
C PHE A 78 -17.67 13.36 1.35
N ASP A 79 -16.53 13.31 0.66
CA ASP A 79 -15.99 14.46 -0.07
C ASP A 79 -16.96 14.97 -1.15
N GLU A 80 -17.60 14.06 -1.89
CA GLU A 80 -18.61 14.43 -2.88
C GLU A 80 -19.85 15.08 -2.25
N LYS A 81 -20.28 14.61 -1.07
CA LYS A 81 -21.38 15.26 -0.32
C LYS A 81 -20.98 16.66 0.13
N LEU A 82 -19.76 16.84 0.64
CA LEU A 82 -19.24 18.15 1.06
C LEU A 82 -19.14 19.12 -0.12
N LYS A 83 -18.62 18.67 -1.26
CA LYS A 83 -18.58 19.48 -2.49
C LYS A 83 -19.98 19.92 -2.93
N ARG A 84 -20.96 19.02 -2.91
CA ARG A 84 -22.36 19.36 -3.26
C ARG A 84 -22.95 20.38 -2.31
N ALA A 85 -22.81 20.17 -0.99
CA ALA A 85 -23.31 21.11 0.01
C ALA A 85 -22.67 22.50 -0.14
N ARG A 86 -21.35 22.55 -0.36
CA ARG A 86 -20.62 23.80 -0.62
C ARG A 86 -21.11 24.49 -1.89
N ASN A 87 -21.29 23.75 -2.99
CA ASN A 87 -21.77 24.31 -4.24
C ASN A 87 -23.19 24.88 -4.09
N ILE A 88 -24.08 24.17 -3.41
CA ILE A 88 -25.44 24.65 -3.12
C ILE A 88 -25.37 25.92 -2.26
N PHE A 89 -24.54 25.92 -1.22
CA PHE A 89 -24.38 27.09 -0.35
C PHE A 89 -23.89 28.32 -1.11
N ILE A 90 -22.90 28.15 -2.00
CA ILE A 90 -22.40 29.21 -2.87
C ILE A 90 -23.52 29.73 -3.78
N LEU A 91 -24.25 28.84 -4.45
CA LEU A 91 -25.34 29.22 -5.35
C LEU A 91 -26.45 30.00 -4.65
N VAL A 92 -26.89 29.52 -3.49
CA VAL A 92 -27.91 30.21 -2.68
C VAL A 92 -27.39 31.58 -2.23
N SER A 93 -26.13 31.67 -1.79
CA SER A 93 -25.53 32.95 -1.38
C SER A 93 -25.47 33.94 -2.55
N LEU A 94 -25.06 33.50 -3.74
CA LEU A 94 -25.03 34.33 -4.94
C LEU A 94 -26.43 34.79 -5.35
N TYR A 95 -27.41 33.90 -5.31
CA TYR A 95 -28.80 34.23 -5.63
C TYR A 95 -29.36 35.26 -4.65
N ARG A 96 -29.13 35.09 -3.34
CA ARG A 96 -29.55 36.07 -2.32
C ARG A 96 -28.89 37.43 -2.52
N VAL A 97 -27.60 37.47 -2.84
CA VAL A 97 -26.89 38.73 -3.14
C VAL A 97 -27.48 39.39 -4.39
N ALA A 98 -27.74 38.61 -5.45
CA ALA A 98 -28.34 39.10 -6.68
C ALA A 98 -29.78 39.62 -6.47
N ASP A 99 -30.59 38.93 -5.66
CA ASP A 99 -31.95 39.36 -5.31
C ASP A 99 -31.94 40.70 -4.56
N VAL A 100 -31.08 40.82 -3.55
CA VAL A 100 -30.92 42.07 -2.78
C VAL A 100 -30.48 43.21 -3.70
N TRP A 101 -29.47 42.97 -4.53
CA TRP A 101 -28.97 43.98 -5.47
C TRP A 101 -30.01 44.40 -6.53
N ASN A 102 -30.81 43.45 -7.01
CA ASN A 102 -31.88 43.71 -7.98
C ASN A 102 -33.07 44.48 -7.36
N MET A 103 -33.29 44.39 -6.05
CA MET A 103 -34.29 45.21 -5.36
C MET A 103 -33.82 46.65 -5.13
N GLU A 104 -32.53 46.87 -4.90
CA GLU A 104 -31.96 48.21 -4.69
C GLU A 104 -31.88 49.04 -5.99
N ILE A 105 -31.70 48.40 -7.15
CA ILE A 105 -31.61 49.09 -8.46
C ILE A 105 -32.99 49.52 -8.99
N LYS A 106 -34.07 48.87 -8.55
CA LYS A 106 -35.45 49.14 -9.02
C LYS A 106 -36.28 49.99 -8.05
N ALA A 107 -35.70 50.40 -6.93
CA ALA A 107 -36.29 51.36 -5.98
C ALA A 107 -35.85 52.79 -6.35
#